data_AF-A0A5J4YL15-F1
#
_entry.id   AF-A0A5J4YL15-F1
#
_cell.length_a   1.000
_cell.length_b   1.000
_cell.length_c   1.000
_cell.angle_alpha   90.00
_cell.angle_beta   90.00
_cell.angle_gamma   90.00
#
_symmetry.space_group_name_H-M   'P 1'
#
loop_
_entity.id
_entity.type
_entity.pdbx_description
1 polymer ?
#
loop_
_entity_poly.entity_id
_entity_poly.type
_entity_poly.pdbx_seq_one_letter_code
_entity_poly.pdbx_strand_id
1 'polypeptide(L)'
;MGTVAFLVNFVGSGRETRVPRLAAGGVRSCAARRAVAIRRCHAFELHASAASAGTIETSSVREKELPYERSIAGEEFELLFMPFVLHQNKVMRDTFQVSDLPFDDELAFQSSTKKAARIESWCYKTPEFRKIRSTYIDAGIQAQVFNSVWYPDPKYDLPLLGIDFLSFGKKKVICIMDFQPLTQDAAYLEKYISPLAPVKAKYKSLAGEMSAKFYDENVFFSKQLAFGRFDNAGPVMEELFPAFKEYLDVYFEHMQSATPTSDPEQIALNLQRQKDYDQYSAERDPAIGLFSTYFGPEWAEKFTHEFLFEHSVPVPPKK
;
A
#
# COMPACT_ATOMS: atom_id res chain seq x y z
N MET A 1 33.08 -1.03 18.74
CA MET A 1 33.02 -2.11 17.73
C MET A 1 31.99 -3.12 18.20
N GLY A 2 30.94 -3.33 17.42
CA GLY A 2 29.82 -4.20 17.81
C GLY A 2 28.57 -3.87 16.98
N THR A 3 28.58 -4.33 15.73
CA THR A 3 27.48 -4.20 14.77
C THR A 3 26.48 -5.33 15.04
N VAL A 4 25.24 -5.01 15.42
CA VAL A 4 24.16 -5.99 15.56
C VAL A 4 23.46 -6.14 14.21
N ALA A 5 23.79 -7.22 13.51
CA ALA A 5 23.08 -7.67 12.32
C ALA A 5 21.93 -8.59 12.75
N PHE A 6 20.69 -8.23 12.43
CA PHE A 6 19.58 -9.19 12.44
C PHE A 6 19.48 -9.82 11.05
N LEU A 7 20.12 -10.98 10.92
CA LEU A 7 19.99 -11.90 9.79
C LEU A 7 18.98 -12.98 10.20
N VAL A 8 17.89 -13.13 9.44
CA VAL A 8 16.96 -14.26 9.58
C VAL A 8 17.63 -15.48 8.91
N ASN A 9 18.03 -16.47 9.72
CA ASN A 9 18.53 -17.76 9.27
C ASN A 9 17.37 -18.75 9.10
N PHE A 10 17.36 -19.53 8.02
CA PHE A 10 16.77 -20.86 8.01
C PHE A 10 17.69 -21.85 7.30
N VAL A 11 17.91 -22.98 7.96
CA VAL A 11 18.79 -24.09 7.60
C VAL A 11 18.10 -24.97 6.55
N GLY A 12 18.81 -25.28 5.46
CA GLY A 12 18.44 -26.33 4.52
C GLY A 12 19.00 -27.69 4.95
N SER A 13 18.19 -28.73 4.84
CA SER A 13 18.67 -30.10 4.71
C SER A 13 17.85 -30.81 3.63
N GLY A 14 18.50 -31.14 2.51
CA GLY A 14 17.91 -31.97 1.48
C GLY A 14 17.87 -33.44 1.89
N ARG A 15 16.88 -34.18 1.39
CA ARG A 15 16.98 -35.59 1.02
C ARG A 15 15.90 -35.94 0.00
N GLU A 16 16.30 -36.81 -0.91
CA GLU A 16 15.70 -37.11 -2.19
C GLU A 16 14.99 -38.49 -2.16
N THR A 17 14.02 -38.67 -3.07
CA THR A 17 13.45 -39.94 -3.59
C THR A 17 12.43 -40.72 -2.74
N ARG A 18 11.18 -40.88 -3.23
CA ARG A 18 10.70 -41.98 -4.11
C ARG A 18 9.16 -42.00 -4.21
N VAL A 19 8.69 -42.26 -5.42
CA VAL A 19 7.31 -42.60 -5.81
C VAL A 19 6.99 -44.05 -5.43
N PRO A 20 5.73 -44.39 -5.12
CA PRO A 20 5.10 -45.51 -5.84
C PRO A 20 3.63 -45.29 -6.26
N ARG A 21 3.24 -46.20 -7.17
CA ARG A 21 2.05 -46.31 -8.02
C ARG A 21 0.71 -46.61 -7.31
N LEU A 22 -0.36 -46.16 -7.99
CA LEU A 22 -1.67 -46.77 -8.26
C LEU A 22 -2.11 -48.01 -7.46
N ALA A 23 -3.34 -47.94 -6.92
CA ALA A 23 -4.29 -49.05 -6.94
C ALA A 23 -5.73 -48.53 -7.08
N ALA A 24 -6.47 -49.15 -8.01
CA ALA A 24 -7.87 -48.91 -8.32
C ALA A 24 -8.79 -49.73 -7.40
N GLY A 25 -10.05 -49.32 -7.26
CA GLY A 25 -11.11 -50.24 -6.82
C GLY A 25 -12.39 -49.59 -6.31
N GLY A 26 -13.49 -49.81 -7.03
CA GLY A 26 -14.75 -50.17 -6.39
C GLY A 26 -15.86 -49.12 -6.32
N VAL A 27 -16.64 -49.03 -7.40
CA VAL A 27 -18.05 -48.58 -7.38
C VAL A 27 -18.86 -49.51 -6.47
N ARG A 28 -19.76 -48.97 -5.63
CA ARG A 28 -21.08 -49.57 -5.33
C ARG A 28 -22.05 -48.52 -4.74
N SER A 29 -23.21 -48.41 -5.38
CA SER A 29 -24.38 -47.68 -4.92
C SER A 29 -25.05 -48.38 -3.73
N CYS A 30 -25.75 -47.63 -2.86
CA CYS A 30 -27.16 -47.90 -2.56
C CYS A 30 -27.75 -46.77 -1.70
N ALA A 31 -28.89 -46.24 -2.13
CA ALA A 31 -29.76 -45.36 -1.34
C ALA A 31 -30.63 -46.21 -0.40
N ALA A 32 -30.84 -45.76 0.85
CA ALA A 32 -32.13 -45.83 1.55
C ALA A 32 -32.06 -45.25 2.98
N ARG A 33 -32.89 -44.22 3.20
CA ARG A 33 -33.81 -43.98 4.34
C ARG A 33 -33.30 -44.25 5.77
N ARG A 34 -33.33 -43.20 6.60
CA ARG A 34 -34.27 -43.07 7.74
C ARG A 34 -34.16 -41.70 8.43
N ALA A 35 -35.32 -41.22 8.87
CA ALA A 35 -35.52 -39.93 9.49
C ALA A 35 -35.53 -40.02 11.04
N VAL A 36 -35.34 -38.85 11.64
CA VAL A 36 -35.73 -38.40 13.00
C VAL A 36 -34.92 -38.94 14.19
N ALA A 37 -34.18 -38.03 14.83
CA ALA A 37 -34.15 -37.89 16.29
C ALA A 37 -33.74 -36.46 16.70
N ILE A 38 -34.65 -35.79 17.40
CA ILE A 38 -34.51 -34.47 18.04
C ILE A 38 -33.59 -34.58 19.25
N ARG A 39 -32.70 -33.59 19.48
CA ARG A 39 -32.38 -33.06 20.83
C ARG A 39 -31.46 -31.82 20.81
N ARG A 40 -32.01 -30.74 21.37
CA ARG A 40 -31.39 -29.66 22.16
C ARG A 40 -30.01 -29.14 21.74
N CYS A 41 -29.99 -27.95 21.14
CA CYS A 41 -28.89 -27.01 21.32
C CYS A 41 -29.40 -25.79 22.10
N HIS A 42 -28.67 -25.44 23.15
CA HIS A 42 -28.87 -24.27 23.98
C HIS A 42 -28.86 -22.99 23.13
N ALA A 43 -29.83 -22.12 23.37
CA ALA A 43 -29.74 -20.72 22.98
C ALA A 43 -28.58 -20.09 23.77
N PHE A 44 -27.46 -19.83 23.09
CA PHE A 44 -26.49 -18.85 23.55
C PHE A 44 -27.07 -17.49 23.19
N GLU A 45 -27.54 -16.75 24.19
CA GLU A 45 -27.81 -15.33 24.06
C GLU A 45 -26.48 -14.64 23.72
N LEU A 46 -26.32 -14.27 22.45
CA LEU A 46 -25.31 -13.32 22.02
C LEU A 46 -25.70 -11.97 22.64
N HIS A 47 -24.99 -11.57 23.69
CA HIS A 47 -24.88 -10.16 24.04
C HIS A 47 -24.13 -9.46 22.90
N ALA A 48 -24.88 -9.04 21.89
CA ALA A 48 -24.45 -8.00 20.99
C ALA A 48 -24.27 -6.73 21.84
N SER A 49 -23.02 -6.42 22.18
CA SER A 49 -22.65 -5.09 22.61
C SER A 49 -23.05 -4.14 21.47
N ALA A 50 -24.06 -3.31 21.71
CA ALA A 50 -24.40 -2.25 20.79
C ALA A 50 -23.19 -1.30 20.71
N ALA A 51 -22.37 -1.48 19.68
CA ALA A 51 -21.44 -0.46 19.25
C ALA A 51 -22.29 0.78 18.97
N SER A 52 -22.05 1.85 19.74
CA SER A 52 -22.64 3.15 19.42
C SER A 52 -22.27 3.46 17.97
N ALA A 53 -23.25 3.72 17.12
CA ALA A 53 -23.04 4.25 15.79
C ALA A 53 -22.44 5.66 15.92
N GLY A 54 -21.15 5.72 16.21
CA GLY A 54 -20.35 6.93 16.11
C GLY A 54 -20.37 7.37 14.65
N THR A 55 -20.46 8.67 14.42
CA THR A 55 -20.26 9.21 13.06
C THR A 55 -18.80 8.98 12.71
N ILE A 56 -18.55 8.20 11.64
CA ILE A 56 -17.19 7.98 11.12
C ILE A 56 -16.54 9.34 10.87
N GLU A 57 -15.41 9.60 11.51
CA GLU A 57 -14.69 10.84 11.30
C GLU A 57 -14.12 10.86 9.88
N THR A 58 -14.23 11.97 9.16
CA THR A 58 -13.77 12.01 7.77
C THR A 58 -12.29 12.37 7.69
N SER A 59 -11.65 11.99 6.58
CA SER A 59 -10.24 12.31 6.32
C SER A 59 -10.00 13.83 6.36
N SER A 60 -10.93 14.64 5.84
CA SER A 60 -10.85 16.09 5.87
C SER A 60 -11.00 16.71 7.26
N VAL A 61 -11.61 15.99 8.22
CA VAL A 61 -11.61 16.42 9.63
C VAL A 61 -10.24 16.13 10.23
N ARG A 62 -9.78 14.88 10.13
CA ARG A 62 -8.45 14.44 10.63
C ARG A 62 -7.28 15.27 10.07
N GLU A 63 -7.31 15.59 8.79
CA GLU A 63 -6.26 16.39 8.13
C GLU A 63 -6.07 17.78 8.78
N LYS A 64 -7.08 18.34 9.45
CA LYS A 64 -6.96 19.63 10.15
C LYS A 64 -6.01 19.58 11.35
N GLU A 65 -5.75 18.39 11.87
CA GLU A 65 -4.79 18.15 12.94
C GLU A 65 -3.34 18.09 12.43
N LEU A 66 -3.13 18.23 11.10
CA LEU A 66 -1.81 18.30 10.50
C LEU A 66 -1.28 19.75 10.39
N PRO A 67 0.05 19.93 10.45
CA PRO A 67 1.05 18.92 10.79
C PRO A 67 0.99 18.55 12.26
N TYR A 68 1.36 17.31 12.60
CA TYR A 68 1.64 17.00 13.99
C TYR A 68 2.75 17.90 14.52
N GLU A 69 2.57 18.44 15.72
CA GLU A 69 3.53 19.35 16.34
C GLU A 69 4.88 18.68 16.65
N ARG A 70 4.86 17.38 16.98
CA ARG A 70 6.05 16.62 17.41
C ARG A 70 5.99 15.16 16.99
N SER A 71 7.15 14.54 16.81
CA SER A 71 7.24 13.08 16.75
C SER A 71 6.90 12.47 18.11
N ILE A 72 6.43 11.22 18.10
CA ILE A 72 6.26 10.42 19.33
C ILE A 72 7.58 10.18 20.09
N ALA A 73 8.73 10.40 19.44
CA ALA A 73 10.05 10.34 20.07
C ALA A 73 10.46 11.64 20.78
N GLY A 74 9.68 12.71 20.68
CA GLY A 74 9.97 14.03 21.24
C GLY A 74 10.25 15.10 20.18
N GLU A 75 10.37 16.35 20.62
CA GLU A 75 10.53 17.55 19.76
C GLU A 75 11.85 17.57 18.98
N GLU A 76 12.87 16.90 19.50
CA GLU A 76 14.19 16.75 18.86
C GLU A 76 14.17 15.86 17.61
N PHE A 77 13.05 15.17 17.36
CA PHE A 77 12.89 14.24 16.24
C PHE A 77 11.91 14.78 15.21
N GLU A 78 12.47 15.15 14.06
CA GLU A 78 11.70 15.67 12.94
C GLU A 78 10.76 14.61 12.35
N LEU A 79 9.58 15.07 11.93
CA LEU A 79 8.65 14.29 11.12
C LEU A 79 9.07 14.36 9.66
N LEU A 80 10.04 13.51 9.31
CA LEU A 80 10.83 13.57 8.09
C LEU A 80 9.99 13.67 6.82
N PHE A 81 8.85 12.98 6.77
CA PHE A 81 7.99 12.94 5.58
C PHE A 81 6.72 13.80 5.70
N MET A 82 6.50 14.49 6.82
CA MET A 82 5.32 15.36 6.98
C MET A 82 5.23 16.47 5.92
N PRO A 83 6.35 17.12 5.49
CA PRO A 83 6.29 18.07 4.39
C PRO A 83 5.72 17.49 3.08
N PHE A 84 5.89 16.19 2.84
CA PHE A 84 5.36 15.51 1.65
C PHE A 84 3.85 15.31 1.75
N VAL A 85 3.35 14.90 2.92
CA VAL A 85 1.91 14.80 3.21
C VAL A 85 1.23 16.14 2.98
N LEU A 86 1.77 17.20 3.60
CA LEU A 86 1.21 18.56 3.48
C LEU A 86 1.21 19.05 2.04
N HIS A 87 2.31 18.83 1.32
CA HIS A 87 2.40 19.24 -0.08
C HIS A 87 1.41 18.47 -0.96
N GLN A 88 1.34 17.14 -0.82
CA GLN A 88 0.40 16.30 -1.55
C GLN A 88 -1.04 16.76 -1.33
N ASN A 89 -1.44 16.93 -0.07
CA ASN A 89 -2.81 17.30 0.28
C ASN A 89 -3.15 18.69 -0.25
N LYS A 90 -2.23 19.64 -0.13
CA LYS A 90 -2.40 21.00 -0.69
C LYS A 90 -2.61 20.94 -2.20
N VAL A 91 -1.72 20.30 -2.95
CA VAL A 91 -1.83 20.28 -4.42
C VAL A 91 -3.06 19.49 -4.87
N MET A 92 -3.40 18.40 -4.19
CA MET A 92 -4.63 17.65 -4.44
C MET A 92 -5.86 18.57 -4.34
N ARG A 93 -5.97 19.34 -3.25
CA ARG A 93 -7.11 20.23 -2.99
C ARG A 93 -7.15 21.46 -3.89
N ASP A 94 -5.98 21.99 -4.26
CA ASP A 94 -5.88 23.13 -5.18
C ASP A 94 -6.22 22.73 -6.62
N THR A 95 -5.98 21.47 -6.99
CA THR A 95 -6.12 20.98 -8.38
C THR A 95 -7.47 20.32 -8.64
N PHE A 96 -8.02 19.60 -7.66
CA PHE A 96 -9.18 18.74 -7.88
C PHE A 96 -10.35 19.07 -6.95
N GLN A 97 -11.56 18.67 -7.38
CA GLN A 97 -12.74 18.69 -6.51
C GLN A 97 -12.72 17.48 -5.58
N VAL A 98 -12.08 17.65 -4.42
CA VAL A 98 -11.87 16.59 -3.43
C VAL A 98 -13.11 16.35 -2.59
N SER A 99 -13.47 15.08 -2.41
CA SER A 99 -14.43 14.63 -1.41
C SER A 99 -13.86 13.48 -0.58
N ASP A 100 -14.30 13.34 0.66
CA ASP A 100 -13.92 12.22 1.51
C ASP A 100 -14.42 10.88 0.93
N LEU A 101 -13.60 9.85 1.04
CA LEU A 101 -13.99 8.46 0.81
C LEU A 101 -13.96 7.73 2.17
N PRO A 102 -15.11 7.57 2.84
CA PRO A 102 -15.17 7.00 4.19
C PRO A 102 -14.65 5.56 4.23
N PHE A 103 -14.01 5.21 5.34
CA PHE A 103 -13.51 3.88 5.66
C PHE A 103 -13.53 3.71 7.18
N ASP A 104 -13.23 2.51 7.67
CA ASP A 104 -13.31 2.19 9.10
C ASP A 104 -12.37 3.07 9.94
N ASP A 105 -12.90 3.70 10.99
CA ASP A 105 -12.14 4.54 11.92
C ASP A 105 -11.03 3.76 12.62
N GLU A 106 -11.22 2.45 12.87
CA GLU A 106 -10.16 1.58 13.44
C GLU A 106 -8.94 1.46 12.52
N LEU A 107 -9.13 1.66 11.22
CA LEU A 107 -8.07 1.66 10.21
C LEU A 107 -7.55 3.08 9.93
N ALA A 108 -8.34 4.11 10.25
CA ALA A 108 -7.97 5.50 10.05
C ALA A 108 -6.88 5.96 11.01
N PHE A 109 -6.96 5.56 12.28
CA PHE A 109 -5.94 5.88 13.27
C PHE A 109 -5.71 4.71 14.21
N GLN A 110 -4.45 4.42 14.50
CA GLN A 110 -4.07 3.48 15.55
C GLN A 110 -2.80 3.94 16.25
N SER A 111 -2.68 3.59 17.54
CA SER A 111 -1.46 3.82 18.31
C SER A 111 -1.08 2.58 19.11
N SER A 112 0.20 2.41 19.36
CA SER A 112 0.72 1.30 20.14
C SER A 112 1.65 1.82 21.23
N THR A 113 1.43 1.35 22.46
CA THR A 113 2.30 1.64 23.60
C THR A 113 3.30 0.52 23.87
N LYS A 114 3.02 -0.71 23.41
CA LYS A 114 3.94 -1.87 23.53
C LYS A 114 5.22 -1.63 22.74
N LYS A 115 5.06 -1.14 21.51
CA LYS A 115 6.12 -0.51 20.72
C LYS A 115 5.58 0.84 20.29
N ALA A 116 6.12 1.91 20.88
CA ALA A 116 5.68 3.26 20.63
C ALA A 116 5.59 3.54 19.12
N ALA A 117 4.37 3.71 18.63
CA ALA A 117 4.06 4.05 17.25
C ALA A 117 2.68 4.69 17.17
N ARG A 118 2.50 5.58 16.20
CA ARG A 118 1.19 5.97 15.68
C ARG A 118 1.15 5.76 14.18
N ILE A 119 -0.02 5.44 13.68
CA ILE A 119 -0.34 5.39 12.26
C ILE A 119 -1.62 6.19 12.04
N GLU A 120 -1.64 7.01 11.01
CA GLU A 120 -2.84 7.69 10.57
C GLU A 120 -2.96 7.62 9.06
N SER A 121 -4.19 7.47 8.58
CA SER A 121 -4.50 7.32 7.17
C SER A 121 -5.63 8.25 6.74
N TRP A 122 -5.55 8.67 5.49
CA TRP A 122 -6.53 9.54 4.84
C TRP A 122 -6.92 8.95 3.49
N CYS A 123 -8.20 9.08 3.17
CA CYS A 123 -8.79 8.54 1.95
C CYS A 123 -9.77 9.54 1.34
N TYR A 124 -9.57 9.82 0.06
CA TYR A 124 -10.33 10.79 -0.72
C TYR A 124 -10.72 10.21 -2.08
N LYS A 125 -11.60 10.93 -2.78
CA LYS A 125 -11.91 10.72 -4.19
C LYS A 125 -12.14 12.05 -4.89
N THR A 126 -11.96 12.05 -6.20
CA THR A 126 -12.27 13.18 -7.10
C THR A 126 -13.01 12.63 -8.34
N PRO A 127 -13.52 13.47 -9.25
CA PRO A 127 -14.04 13.00 -10.54
C PRO A 127 -13.02 12.23 -11.40
N GLU A 128 -11.74 12.47 -11.17
CA GLU A 128 -10.59 11.90 -11.87
C GLU A 128 -10.02 10.65 -11.19
N PHE A 129 -10.09 10.59 -9.86
CA PHE A 129 -9.52 9.50 -9.06
C PHE A 129 -10.62 8.82 -8.24
N ARG A 130 -10.83 7.52 -8.48
CA ARG A 130 -11.80 6.72 -7.70
C ARG A 130 -11.39 6.60 -6.23
N LYS A 131 -10.08 6.67 -5.94
CA LYS A 131 -9.50 6.55 -4.61
C LYS A 131 -8.12 7.21 -4.58
N ILE A 132 -7.88 8.07 -3.60
CA ILE A 132 -6.57 8.59 -3.24
C ILE A 132 -6.37 8.26 -1.78
N ARG A 133 -5.42 7.38 -1.48
CA ARG A 133 -5.10 7.00 -0.10
C ARG A 133 -3.71 7.46 0.28
N SER A 134 -3.53 7.82 1.54
CA SER A 134 -2.23 8.08 2.13
C SER A 134 -2.20 7.58 3.57
N THR A 135 -1.01 7.19 4.03
CA THR A 135 -0.75 6.69 5.38
C THR A 135 0.57 7.25 5.86
N TYR A 136 0.56 7.79 7.07
CA TYR A 136 1.75 8.23 7.78
C TYR A 136 1.97 7.39 9.02
N ILE A 137 3.18 6.86 9.20
CA ILE A 137 3.61 6.16 10.41
C ILE A 137 4.72 6.95 11.08
N ASP A 138 4.56 7.16 12.37
CA ASP A 138 5.60 7.68 13.25
C ASP A 138 5.85 6.66 14.36
N ALA A 139 6.93 5.89 14.21
CA ALA A 139 7.48 4.99 15.22
C ALA A 139 8.74 5.60 15.87
N GLY A 140 8.81 6.94 15.92
CA GLY A 140 9.92 7.68 16.51
C GLY A 140 11.23 7.45 15.75
N ILE A 141 12.31 7.17 16.51
CA ILE A 141 13.63 6.87 15.94
C ILE A 141 13.59 5.61 15.07
N GLN A 142 12.74 4.64 15.41
CA GLN A 142 12.82 3.30 14.83
C GLN A 142 12.36 3.27 13.39
N ALA A 143 11.25 3.95 13.09
CA ALA A 143 10.78 4.09 11.73
C ALA A 143 9.89 5.33 11.54
N GLN A 144 9.91 5.88 10.33
CA GLN A 144 8.85 6.73 9.81
C GLN A 144 8.48 6.26 8.40
N VAL A 145 7.21 6.31 8.05
CA VAL A 145 6.71 5.90 6.74
C VAL A 145 5.74 6.94 6.22
N PHE A 146 5.87 7.29 4.94
CA PHE A 146 4.83 7.94 4.17
C PHE A 146 4.53 7.09 2.94
N ASN A 147 3.31 6.57 2.88
CA ASN A 147 2.82 5.79 1.75
C ASN A 147 1.63 6.51 1.13
N SER A 148 1.55 6.56 -0.19
CA SER A 148 0.36 7.05 -0.89
C SER A 148 0.17 6.34 -2.21
N VAL A 149 -1.09 6.05 -2.56
CA VAL A 149 -1.46 5.54 -3.87
C VAL A 149 -2.68 6.29 -4.39
N TRP A 150 -2.59 6.75 -5.64
CA TRP A 150 -3.69 7.37 -6.36
C TRP A 150 -4.18 6.41 -7.43
N TYR A 151 -5.45 6.04 -7.33
CA TYR A 151 -6.15 5.16 -8.26
C TYR A 151 -7.01 6.02 -9.20
N PRO A 152 -6.64 6.13 -10.48
CA PRO A 152 -7.48 6.82 -11.47
C PRO A 152 -8.88 6.20 -11.54
N ASP A 153 -9.89 7.01 -11.82
CA ASP A 153 -11.19 6.50 -12.25
C ASP A 153 -10.96 5.60 -13.49
N PRO A 154 -11.53 4.38 -13.57
CA PRO A 154 -11.25 3.44 -14.65
C PRO A 154 -11.58 3.93 -16.06
N LYS A 155 -12.34 5.03 -16.21
CA LYS A 155 -12.49 5.72 -17.49
C LYS A 155 -11.19 6.36 -18.01
N TYR A 156 -10.20 6.56 -17.15
CA TYR A 156 -8.85 6.96 -17.54
C TYR A 156 -7.91 5.76 -17.50
N ASP A 157 -7.09 5.59 -18.53
CA ASP A 157 -6.06 4.55 -18.62
C ASP A 157 -4.75 4.97 -17.93
N LEU A 158 -4.78 5.99 -17.06
CA LEU A 158 -3.58 6.48 -16.38
C LEU A 158 -2.93 5.40 -15.50
N PRO A 159 -1.59 5.44 -15.35
CA PRO A 159 -0.90 4.61 -14.37
C PRO A 159 -1.33 5.01 -12.94
N LEU A 160 -1.18 4.11 -11.97
CA LEU A 160 -1.33 4.50 -10.57
C LEU A 160 -0.12 5.36 -10.18
N LEU A 161 -0.33 6.41 -9.40
CA LEU A 161 0.79 7.09 -8.73
C LEU A 161 1.07 6.35 -7.42
N GLY A 162 2.23 5.71 -7.32
CA GLY A 162 2.66 5.01 -6.12
C GLY A 162 3.82 5.72 -5.44
N ILE A 163 3.69 5.98 -4.13
CA ILE A 163 4.69 6.62 -3.28
C ILE A 163 4.90 5.77 -2.03
N ASP A 164 6.15 5.44 -1.74
CA ASP A 164 6.54 4.68 -0.55
C ASP A 164 7.90 5.15 -0.02
N PHE A 165 7.86 6.01 1.01
CA PHE A 165 9.04 6.57 1.66
C PHE A 165 9.18 6.01 3.07
N LEU A 166 10.29 5.34 3.32
CA LEU A 166 10.57 4.66 4.57
C LEU A 166 11.89 5.14 5.15
N SER A 167 11.88 5.53 6.41
CA SER A 167 13.08 5.78 7.20
C SER A 167 13.16 4.75 8.32
N PHE A 168 14.34 4.19 8.53
CA PHE A 168 14.62 3.20 9.57
C PHE A 168 15.86 3.63 10.37
N GLY A 169 15.66 4.05 11.61
CA GLY A 169 16.75 4.60 12.40
C GLY A 169 17.28 5.91 11.82
N LYS A 170 18.51 6.26 12.20
CA LYS A 170 19.23 7.44 11.68
C LYS A 170 20.02 7.18 10.39
N LYS A 171 20.00 5.95 9.88
CA LYS A 171 21.03 5.46 8.93
C LYS A 171 20.49 4.89 7.62
N LYS A 172 19.18 4.85 7.44
CA LYS A 172 18.60 4.15 6.29
C LYS A 172 17.29 4.81 5.90
N VAL A 173 17.30 5.43 4.73
CA VAL A 173 16.10 5.95 4.08
C VAL A 173 15.97 5.24 2.74
N ILE A 174 14.80 4.69 2.45
CA ILE A 174 14.43 4.07 1.17
C ILE A 174 13.23 4.83 0.65
N CYS A 175 13.30 5.29 -0.60
CA CYS A 175 12.23 6.08 -1.20
C CYS A 175 11.91 5.53 -2.58
N ILE A 176 10.64 5.19 -2.79
CA ILE A 176 10.10 4.72 -4.06
C ILE A 176 9.00 5.69 -4.48
N MET A 177 9.07 6.15 -5.72
CA MET A 177 7.98 6.90 -6.33
C MET A 177 7.93 6.55 -7.81
N ASP A 178 6.74 6.19 -8.30
CA ASP A 178 6.59 5.69 -9.65
C ASP A 178 5.20 5.95 -10.21
N PHE A 179 5.13 6.00 -11.54
CA PHE A 179 3.90 5.84 -12.29
C PHE A 179 3.76 4.35 -12.59
N GLN A 180 3.05 3.64 -11.72
CA GLN A 180 2.92 2.19 -11.77
C GLN A 180 2.00 1.80 -12.94
N PRO A 181 2.54 1.24 -14.04
CA PRO A 181 1.79 1.09 -15.28
C PRO A 181 0.72 0.01 -15.16
N LEU A 182 -0.44 0.27 -15.77
CA LEU A 182 -1.52 -0.73 -15.88
C LEU A 182 -1.17 -1.88 -16.85
N THR A 183 -0.22 -1.64 -17.76
CA THR A 183 0.26 -2.61 -18.76
C THR A 183 1.68 -2.29 -19.17
N GLN A 184 2.43 -3.32 -19.58
CA GLN A 184 3.79 -3.21 -20.11
C GLN A 184 3.82 -3.03 -21.64
N ASP A 185 2.69 -2.67 -22.25
CA ASP A 185 2.61 -2.39 -23.68
C ASP A 185 3.53 -1.22 -24.05
N ALA A 186 4.30 -1.36 -25.11
CA ALA A 186 5.32 -0.38 -25.50
C ALA A 186 4.72 1.01 -25.77
N ALA A 187 3.53 1.09 -26.39
CA ALA A 187 2.88 2.37 -26.67
C ALA A 187 2.37 3.03 -25.38
N TYR A 188 1.90 2.23 -24.43
CA TYR A 188 1.48 2.70 -23.11
C TYR A 188 2.65 3.29 -22.32
N LEU A 189 3.77 2.55 -22.27
CA LEU A 189 4.98 3.00 -21.59
C LEU A 189 5.56 4.26 -22.24
N GLU A 190 5.55 4.34 -23.58
CA GLU A 190 6.00 5.55 -24.26
C GLU A 190 5.13 6.76 -23.94
N LYS A 191 3.80 6.57 -23.88
CA LYS A 191 2.84 7.63 -23.57
C LYS A 191 2.99 8.17 -22.14
N TYR A 192 3.09 7.28 -21.15
CA TYR A 192 2.96 7.66 -19.74
C TYR A 192 4.23 7.57 -18.92
N ILE A 193 5.24 6.81 -19.35
CA ILE A 193 6.43 6.53 -18.55
C ILE A 193 7.65 7.26 -19.10
N SER A 194 7.88 7.23 -20.42
CA SER A 194 8.98 7.96 -21.06
C SER A 194 9.07 9.45 -20.66
N PRO A 195 7.97 10.18 -20.45
CA PRO A 195 8.02 11.58 -19.97
C PRO A 195 8.69 11.80 -18.62
N LEU A 196 8.82 10.76 -17.78
CA LEU A 196 9.54 10.85 -16.50
C LEU A 196 11.06 10.80 -16.64
N ALA A 197 11.60 10.35 -17.79
CA ALA A 197 13.03 10.16 -17.99
C ALA A 197 13.87 11.44 -17.72
N PRO A 198 13.46 12.64 -18.19
CA PRO A 198 14.18 13.87 -17.89
C PRO A 198 14.16 14.22 -16.40
N VAL A 199 13.07 13.93 -15.69
CA VAL A 199 12.96 14.19 -14.25
C VAL A 199 13.91 13.25 -13.49
N LYS A 200 13.83 11.94 -13.75
CA LYS A 200 14.73 10.95 -13.14
C LYS A 200 16.21 11.29 -13.38
N ALA A 201 16.56 11.77 -14.57
CA ALA A 201 17.94 12.14 -14.91
C ALA A 201 18.49 13.33 -14.09
N LYS A 202 17.63 14.22 -13.59
CA LYS A 202 18.05 15.35 -12.71
C LYS A 202 18.49 14.86 -11.33
N TYR A 203 17.85 13.80 -10.81
CA TYR A 203 18.03 13.32 -9.44
C TYR A 203 18.78 11.99 -9.42
N LYS A 204 20.10 12.03 -9.62
CA LYS A 204 20.95 10.82 -9.72
C LYS A 204 20.88 9.93 -8.48
N SER A 205 20.69 10.51 -7.30
CA SER A 205 20.56 9.76 -6.05
C SER A 205 19.26 8.95 -5.94
N LEU A 206 18.28 9.25 -6.81
CA LEU A 206 17.01 8.55 -6.98
C LEU A 206 17.01 7.64 -8.22
N ALA A 207 18.14 7.47 -8.89
CA ALA A 207 18.27 6.61 -10.06
C ALA A 207 18.82 5.22 -9.70
N GLY A 208 18.59 4.74 -8.47
CA GLY A 208 19.00 3.41 -8.06
C GLY A 208 18.13 2.30 -8.67
N GLU A 209 18.52 1.06 -8.41
CA GLU A 209 17.81 -0.15 -8.87
C GLU A 209 17.15 -0.86 -7.68
N MET A 210 15.96 -1.39 -7.90
CA MET A 210 15.28 -2.22 -6.90
C MET A 210 15.99 -3.55 -6.74
N SER A 211 15.75 -4.20 -5.61
CA SER A 211 16.18 -5.59 -5.43
C SER A 211 15.13 -6.51 -6.03
N ALA A 212 15.53 -7.35 -6.98
CA ALA A 212 14.72 -8.43 -7.55
C ALA A 212 14.15 -9.43 -6.50
N LYS A 213 14.59 -9.35 -5.24
CA LYS A 213 14.07 -10.15 -4.13
C LYS A 213 12.65 -9.74 -3.68
N PHE A 214 12.30 -8.46 -3.81
CA PHE A 214 11.05 -7.93 -3.24
C PHE A 214 10.02 -7.56 -4.32
N TYR A 215 10.48 -7.17 -5.51
CA TYR A 215 9.60 -6.81 -6.60
C TYR A 215 10.03 -7.50 -7.89
N ASP A 216 9.04 -7.96 -8.64
CA ASP A 216 9.22 -8.28 -10.04
C ASP A 216 9.12 -6.96 -10.82
N GLU A 217 10.29 -6.47 -11.25
CA GLU A 217 10.49 -5.15 -11.88
C GLU A 217 9.64 -4.96 -13.14
N ASN A 218 9.05 -6.03 -13.70
CA ASN A 218 8.33 -5.99 -14.96
C ASN A 218 6.81 -6.17 -14.84
N VAL A 219 6.23 -6.19 -13.64
CA VAL A 219 4.76 -6.34 -13.51
C VAL A 219 4.11 -4.97 -13.39
N PHE A 220 4.28 -4.29 -12.26
CA PHE A 220 3.64 -3.00 -11.95
C PHE A 220 4.63 -1.86 -11.68
N PHE A 221 5.91 -2.04 -12.01
CA PHE A 221 6.91 -0.98 -11.90
C PHE A 221 7.37 -0.53 -13.27
N SER A 222 7.76 0.73 -13.34
CA SER A 222 8.23 1.38 -14.55
C SER A 222 9.76 1.49 -14.54
N LYS A 223 10.36 1.55 -15.73
CA LYS A 223 11.81 1.81 -15.87
C LYS A 223 12.20 3.21 -15.37
N GLN A 224 11.23 4.11 -15.23
CA GLN A 224 11.44 5.47 -14.76
C GLN A 224 11.05 5.66 -13.29
N LEU A 225 10.93 4.57 -12.52
CA LEU A 225 10.77 4.68 -11.08
C LEU A 225 11.91 5.50 -10.47
N ALA A 226 11.57 6.40 -9.55
CA ALA A 226 12.53 7.00 -8.65
C ALA A 226 12.77 6.02 -7.50
N PHE A 227 14.01 5.57 -7.36
CA PHE A 227 14.47 4.70 -6.29
C PHE A 227 15.67 5.33 -5.57
N GLY A 228 15.41 5.90 -4.40
CA GLY A 228 16.40 6.47 -3.50
C GLY A 228 16.78 5.51 -2.38
N ARG A 229 18.08 5.41 -2.10
CA ARG A 229 18.58 4.73 -0.90
C ARG A 229 19.67 5.56 -0.25
N PHE A 230 19.33 6.21 0.86
CA PHE A 230 20.22 7.10 1.60
C PHE A 230 20.67 6.48 2.91
N ASP A 231 21.87 6.83 3.33
CA ASP A 231 22.45 6.42 4.61
C ASP A 231 22.21 7.44 5.75
N ASN A 232 21.48 8.52 5.45
CA ASN A 232 21.07 9.56 6.37
C ASN A 232 19.86 10.35 5.81
N ALA A 233 19.31 11.28 6.60
CA ALA A 233 18.10 12.04 6.25
C ALA A 233 18.36 13.30 5.38
N GLY A 234 19.60 13.76 5.23
CA GLY A 234 19.95 15.01 4.53
C GLY A 234 19.37 15.10 3.11
N PRO A 235 19.51 14.07 2.26
CA PRO A 235 18.97 14.10 0.89
C PRO A 235 17.44 14.18 0.79
N VAL A 236 16.69 13.99 1.89
CA VAL A 236 15.22 13.97 1.83
C VAL A 236 14.64 15.32 1.42
N MET A 237 15.09 16.42 2.02
CA MET A 237 14.57 17.74 1.65
C MET A 237 15.34 18.38 0.50
N GLU A 238 16.60 18.00 0.29
CA GLU A 238 17.46 18.56 -0.75
C GLU A 238 17.25 17.93 -2.13
N GLU A 239 16.93 16.63 -2.18
CA GLU A 239 16.83 15.87 -3.43
C GLU A 239 15.46 15.21 -3.61
N LEU A 240 14.97 14.49 -2.60
CA LEU A 240 13.69 13.76 -2.72
C LEU A 240 12.50 14.71 -2.79
N PHE A 241 12.44 15.75 -1.98
CA PHE A 241 11.29 16.68 -1.96
C PHE A 241 11.14 17.48 -3.27
N PRO A 242 12.19 18.04 -3.88
CA PRO A 242 12.09 18.62 -5.22
C PRO A 242 11.68 17.61 -6.29
N ALA A 243 12.26 16.41 -6.29
CA ALA A 243 11.89 15.35 -7.22
C ALA A 243 10.42 14.95 -7.09
N PHE A 244 9.93 14.82 -5.86
CA PHE A 244 8.53 14.52 -5.55
C PHE A 244 7.58 15.51 -6.21
N LYS A 245 7.87 16.82 -6.11
CA LYS A 245 7.05 17.85 -6.76
C LYS A 245 7.05 17.72 -8.28
N GLU A 246 8.23 17.54 -8.89
CA GLU A 246 8.32 17.40 -10.34
C GLU A 246 7.60 16.14 -10.86
N TYR A 247 7.65 15.02 -10.12
CA TYR A 247 6.89 13.82 -10.47
C TYR A 247 5.38 14.05 -10.34
N LEU A 248 4.91 14.76 -9.30
CA LEU A 248 3.50 15.15 -9.18
C LEU A 248 3.07 16.06 -10.32
N ASP A 249 3.88 17.05 -10.69
CA ASP A 249 3.59 17.98 -11.78
C ASP A 249 3.39 17.21 -13.10
N VAL A 250 4.31 16.30 -13.45
CA VAL A 250 4.17 15.45 -14.65
C VAL A 250 2.92 14.56 -14.57
N TYR A 251 2.60 14.03 -13.39
CA TYR A 251 1.41 13.18 -13.21
C TYR A 251 0.12 13.97 -13.44
N PHE A 252 0.06 15.20 -12.95
CA PHE A 252 -1.10 16.08 -13.14
C PHE A 252 -1.20 16.59 -14.58
N GLU A 253 -0.09 16.83 -15.27
CA GLU A 253 -0.10 17.09 -16.72
C GLU A 253 -0.69 15.90 -17.51
N HIS A 254 -0.32 14.67 -17.16
CA HIS A 254 -0.92 13.47 -17.75
C HIS A 254 -2.42 13.37 -17.44
N MET A 255 -2.83 13.65 -16.21
CA MET A 255 -4.24 13.66 -15.84
C MET A 255 -5.04 14.72 -16.62
N GLN A 256 -4.55 15.95 -16.72
CA GLN A 256 -5.23 17.04 -17.43
C GLN A 256 -5.33 16.80 -18.94
N SER A 257 -4.36 16.08 -19.52
CA SER A 257 -4.37 15.70 -20.95
C SER A 257 -5.09 14.40 -21.23
N ALA A 258 -5.50 13.64 -20.21
CA ALA A 258 -6.15 12.36 -20.38
C ALA A 258 -7.61 12.51 -20.85
N THR A 259 -7.94 11.82 -21.94
CA THR A 259 -9.32 11.73 -22.43
C THR A 259 -10.01 10.53 -21.79
N PRO A 260 -11.17 10.70 -21.13
CA PRO A 260 -11.89 9.57 -20.59
C PRO A 260 -12.45 8.70 -21.72
N THR A 261 -12.34 7.38 -21.59
CA THR A 261 -13.03 6.44 -22.45
C THR A 261 -14.49 6.29 -22.01
N SER A 262 -15.39 6.11 -22.98
CA SER A 262 -16.78 5.70 -22.75
C SER A 262 -17.03 4.24 -23.09
N ASP A 263 -15.99 3.52 -23.54
CA ASP A 263 -16.08 2.10 -23.89
C ASP A 263 -16.13 1.23 -22.61
N PRO A 264 -17.24 0.51 -22.36
CA PRO A 264 -17.38 -0.32 -21.16
C PRO A 264 -16.31 -1.41 -21.05
N GLU A 265 -15.81 -1.95 -22.17
CA GLU A 265 -14.79 -3.01 -22.13
C GLU A 265 -13.44 -2.46 -21.68
N GLN A 266 -13.04 -1.30 -22.19
CA GLN A 266 -11.81 -0.63 -21.77
C GLN A 266 -11.89 -0.17 -20.30
N ILE A 267 -13.04 0.35 -19.85
CA ILE A 267 -13.27 0.71 -18.44
C ILE A 267 -13.11 -0.51 -17.53
N ALA A 268 -13.74 -1.64 -17.90
CA ALA A 268 -13.64 -2.89 -17.15
C ALA A 268 -12.19 -3.42 -17.11
N LEU A 269 -11.47 -3.33 -18.22
CA LEU A 269 -10.07 -3.74 -18.31
C LEU A 269 -9.16 -2.89 -17.40
N ASN A 270 -9.34 -1.57 -17.41
CA ASN A 270 -8.57 -0.66 -16.55
C ASN A 270 -8.82 -0.97 -15.07
N LEU A 271 -10.09 -1.17 -14.68
CA LEU A 271 -10.45 -1.55 -13.32
C LEU A 271 -9.82 -2.90 -12.95
N GLN A 272 -9.87 -3.89 -13.84
CA GLN A 272 -9.28 -5.20 -13.57
C GLN A 272 -7.76 -5.10 -13.31
N ARG A 273 -7.04 -4.30 -14.10
CA ARG A 273 -5.60 -4.07 -13.89
C ARG A 273 -5.28 -3.40 -12.56
N GLN A 274 -6.13 -2.49 -12.08
CA GLN A 274 -6.01 -1.93 -10.73
C GLN A 274 -6.26 -2.96 -9.62
N LYS A 275 -7.18 -3.93 -9.84
CA LYS A 275 -7.40 -5.04 -8.90
C LYS A 275 -6.23 -6.00 -8.87
N ASP A 276 -5.65 -6.29 -10.04
CA ASP A 276 -4.46 -7.14 -10.16
C ASP A 276 -3.27 -6.49 -9.46
N TYR A 277 -3.15 -5.16 -9.55
CA TYR A 277 -2.19 -4.38 -8.77
C TYR A 277 -2.39 -4.55 -7.25
N ASP A 278 -3.63 -4.43 -6.76
CA ASP A 278 -3.95 -4.61 -5.35
C ASP A 278 -3.54 -6.00 -4.86
N GLN A 279 -3.88 -7.05 -5.62
CA GLN A 279 -3.51 -8.42 -5.28
C GLN A 279 -1.99 -8.61 -5.27
N TYR A 280 -1.29 -8.16 -6.31
CA TYR A 280 0.17 -8.26 -6.40
C TYR A 280 0.86 -7.56 -5.23
N SER A 281 0.39 -6.36 -4.88
CA SER A 281 0.99 -5.53 -3.86
C SER A 281 0.73 -6.09 -2.46
N ALA A 282 -0.49 -6.55 -2.17
CA ALA A 282 -0.81 -7.19 -0.90
C ALA A 282 0.04 -8.46 -0.63
N GLU A 283 0.48 -9.17 -1.66
CA GLU A 283 1.34 -10.35 -1.50
C GLU A 283 2.83 -10.03 -1.26
N ARG A 284 3.28 -8.83 -1.64
CA ARG A 284 4.71 -8.49 -1.76
C ARG A 284 5.14 -7.30 -0.93
N ASP A 285 4.20 -6.47 -0.49
CA ASP A 285 4.50 -5.24 0.24
C ASP A 285 5.28 -5.56 1.54
N PRO A 286 6.56 -5.15 1.64
CA PRO A 286 7.38 -5.42 2.80
C PRO A 286 6.89 -4.68 4.06
N ALA A 287 6.04 -3.65 3.92
CA ALA A 287 5.49 -2.90 5.04
C ALA A 287 4.49 -3.71 5.87
N ILE A 288 3.91 -4.79 5.33
CA ILE A 288 2.94 -5.63 6.07
C ILE A 288 3.55 -6.21 7.36
N GLY A 289 4.83 -6.61 7.31
CA GLY A 289 5.57 -7.05 8.51
C GLY A 289 5.78 -5.95 9.54
N LEU A 290 5.89 -4.69 9.10
CA LEU A 290 5.98 -3.52 9.97
C LEU A 290 4.67 -3.30 10.72
N PHE A 291 3.52 -3.30 10.03
CA PHE A 291 2.22 -3.14 10.65
C PHE A 291 1.96 -4.21 11.71
N SER A 292 2.22 -5.47 11.37
CA SER A 292 2.05 -6.61 12.29
C SER A 292 2.90 -6.45 13.55
N THR A 293 4.08 -5.85 13.43
CA THR A 293 5.02 -5.64 14.55
C THR A 293 4.52 -4.58 15.54
N TYR A 294 3.86 -3.51 15.06
CA TYR A 294 3.43 -2.39 15.91
C TYR A 294 1.98 -2.52 16.36
N PHE A 295 1.08 -2.95 15.47
CA PHE A 295 -0.37 -2.89 15.64
C PHE A 295 -1.04 -4.28 15.73
N GLY A 296 -0.25 -5.35 15.57
CA GLY A 296 -0.72 -6.73 15.68
C GLY A 296 -1.20 -7.32 14.35
N PRO A 297 -1.20 -8.66 14.23
CA PRO A 297 -1.43 -9.34 12.95
C PRO A 297 -2.87 -9.17 12.44
N GLU A 298 -3.87 -9.23 13.31
CA GLU A 298 -5.28 -9.09 12.91
C GLU A 298 -5.57 -7.70 12.33
N TRP A 299 -5.07 -6.65 12.99
CA TRP A 299 -5.20 -5.28 12.49
C TRP A 299 -4.43 -5.09 11.18
N ALA A 300 -3.21 -5.63 11.08
CA ALA A 300 -2.40 -5.53 9.87
C ALA A 300 -3.05 -6.22 8.66
N GLU A 301 -3.68 -7.37 8.86
CA GLU A 301 -4.43 -8.09 7.81
C GLU A 301 -5.62 -7.26 7.32
N LYS A 302 -6.46 -6.75 8.24
CA LYS A 302 -7.56 -5.85 7.88
C LYS A 302 -7.07 -4.60 7.17
N PHE A 303 -6.05 -3.93 7.71
CA PHE A 303 -5.49 -2.73 7.11
C PHE A 303 -4.97 -2.98 5.68
N THR A 304 -4.34 -4.14 5.44
CA THR A 304 -3.86 -4.53 4.11
C THR A 304 -5.01 -4.75 3.14
N HIS A 305 -6.01 -5.54 3.51
CA HIS A 305 -7.03 -6.03 2.58
C HIS A 305 -8.31 -5.17 2.53
N GLU A 306 -8.55 -4.32 3.52
CA GLU A 306 -9.74 -3.46 3.58
C GLU A 306 -9.40 -1.99 3.30
N PHE A 307 -8.12 -1.57 3.48
CA PHE A 307 -7.70 -0.19 3.26
C PHE A 307 -6.64 -0.02 2.17
N LEU A 308 -5.47 -0.65 2.31
CA LEU A 308 -4.36 -0.46 1.36
C LEU A 308 -4.69 -1.02 -0.02
N PHE A 309 -5.18 -2.25 -0.07
CA PHE A 309 -5.42 -3.00 -1.29
C PHE A 309 -6.81 -3.64 -1.23
N GLU A 310 -7.85 -2.82 -1.29
CA GLU A 310 -9.26 -3.19 -1.03
C GLU A 310 -9.83 -4.27 -1.96
N HIS A 311 -9.18 -4.54 -3.08
CA HIS A 311 -9.55 -5.60 -4.00
C HIS A 311 -8.72 -6.87 -3.89
N SER A 312 -7.73 -6.89 -3.00
CA SER A 312 -6.93 -8.07 -2.72
C SER A 312 -7.66 -9.05 -1.81
N VAL A 313 -7.31 -10.33 -1.93
CA VAL A 313 -7.78 -11.39 -1.02
C VAL A 313 -6.61 -12.00 -0.27
N PRO A 314 -6.76 -12.30 1.04
CA PRO A 314 -5.72 -12.98 1.81
C PRO A 314 -5.35 -14.32 1.16
N VAL A 315 -4.06 -14.54 0.94
CA VAL A 315 -3.57 -15.85 0.47
C VAL A 315 -3.43 -16.77 1.69
N PRO A 316 -4.08 -17.95 1.70
CA PRO A 316 -3.93 -18.89 2.81
C PRO A 316 -2.46 -19.25 3.03
N PRO A 317 -2.00 -19.40 4.29
CA PRO A 317 -0.63 -19.80 4.56
C PRO A 317 -0.34 -21.14 3.87
N LYS A 318 0.78 -21.21 3.15
CA LYS A 318 1.26 -22.47 2.55
C LYS A 318 1.46 -23.48 3.69
N LYS A 319 0.66 -24.55 3.66
CA LYS A 319 0.76 -25.68 4.57
C LYS A 319 2.08 -26.43 4.40
#